data_AF-A0A945JLT3-F1
#
_entry.id   AF-A0A945JLT3-F1
#
_cell.length_a   1.000
_cell.length_b   1.000
_cell.length_c   1.000
_cell.angle_alpha   90.00
_cell.angle_beta   90.00
_cell.angle_gamma   90.00
#
_symmetry.space_group_name_H-M   'P 1'
#
loop_
_entity.id
_entity.type
_entity.pdbx_description
1 polymer ?
#
loop_
_entity_poly.entity_id
_entity_poly.type
_entity_poly.pdbx_seq_one_letter_code
_entity_poly.pdbx_strand_id
1 'polypeptide(L)' 'MSPLATKLAAELEAEPTQFHDLVDSHRDEAWREFLTAWGEMREAGILGRADDGCYYVGDPPPETD' A
#
# COMPACT_ATOMS: atom_id res chain seq x y z
N MET A 1 13.80 -2.00 0.27
CA MET A 1 12.58 -1.96 -0.56
C MET A 1 12.98 -1.62 -1.99
N SER A 2 12.30 -2.22 -2.95
CA SER A 2 12.35 -1.97 -4.38
C SER A 2 11.80 -0.58 -4.74
N PRO A 3 12.06 -0.07 -5.96
CA PRO A 3 11.47 1.18 -6.42
C PRO A 3 9.94 1.14 -6.40
N LEU A 4 9.33 0.01 -6.78
CA LEU A 4 7.88 -0.16 -6.75
C LEU A 4 7.34 -0.15 -5.32
N ALA A 5 7.99 -0.84 -4.36
CA ALA A 5 7.59 -0.78 -2.95
C ALA A 5 7.68 0.64 -2.37
N THR A 6 8.70 1.41 -2.77
CA THR A 6 8.87 2.81 -2.34
C THR A 6 7.77 3.69 -2.94
N LYS A 7 7.40 3.47 -4.21
CA LYS A 7 6.30 4.18 -4.88
C LYS A 7 4.95 3.88 -4.19
N LEU A 8 4.64 2.60 -3.95
CA LEU A 8 3.42 2.18 -3.24
C LEU A 8 3.36 2.75 -1.82
N ALA A 9 4.48 2.79 -1.10
CA ALA A 9 4.54 3.38 0.22
C ALA A 9 4.24 4.89 0.19
N ALA A 10 4.81 5.64 -0.77
CA ALA A 10 4.55 7.05 -0.93
C ALA A 10 3.09 7.35 -1.33
N GLU A 11 2.48 6.49 -2.16
CA GLU A 11 1.05 6.58 -2.50
C GLU A 11 0.19 6.37 -1.25
N LEU A 12 0.48 5.35 -0.45
CA LEU A 12 -0.26 5.06 0.79
C LEU A 12 -0.03 6.06 1.92
N GLU A 13 1.10 6.78 1.91
CA GLU A 13 1.37 7.90 2.80
C GLU A 13 0.58 9.14 2.39
N ALA A 14 0.32 9.32 1.08
CA ALA A 14 -0.50 10.41 0.57
C ALA A 14 -2.00 10.13 0.71
N GLU A 15 -2.43 8.89 0.45
CA GLU A 15 -3.85 8.49 0.46
C GLU A 15 -4.03 7.02 0.87
N PRO A 16 -4.69 6.75 2.00
CA PRO A 16 -5.09 5.39 2.37
C PRO A 16 -5.95 4.75 1.28
N THR A 17 -5.58 3.55 0.84
CA THR A 17 -6.19 2.93 -0.35
C THR A 17 -6.43 1.44 -0.11
N GLN A 18 -7.51 0.87 -0.64
CA GLN A 18 -7.72 -0.57 -0.57
C GLN A 18 -6.74 -1.31 -1.48
N PHE A 19 -6.41 -2.56 -1.10
CA PHE A 19 -5.47 -3.36 -1.88
C PHE A 19 -5.93 -3.56 -3.34
N HIS A 20 -7.22 -3.80 -3.58
CA HIS A 20 -7.72 -4.03 -4.92
C HIS A 20 -7.61 -2.79 -5.82
N ASP A 21 -7.86 -1.59 -5.26
CA ASP A 21 -7.68 -0.33 -5.96
C ASP A 21 -6.21 -0.04 -6.31
N LEU A 22 -5.27 -0.41 -5.42
CA LEU A 22 -3.83 -0.37 -5.72
C LEU A 22 -3.47 -1.32 -6.86
N VAL A 23 -4.00 -2.55 -6.85
CA VAL A 23 -3.76 -3.51 -7.94
C VAL A 23 -4.28 -2.98 -9.27
N ASP A 24 -5.48 -2.40 -9.28
CA ASP A 24 -6.09 -1.84 -10.49
C ASP A 24 -5.31 -0.62 -11.01
N SER A 25 -4.81 0.23 -10.10
CA SER A 25 -4.01 1.42 -10.44
C SER A 25 -2.61 1.08 -10.98
N HIS A 26 -2.07 -0.09 -10.63
CA HIS A 26 -0.78 -0.59 -11.11
C HIS A 26 -0.93 -1.81 -12.03
N ARG A 27 -2.05 -1.92 -12.76
CA ARG A 27 -2.34 -3.07 -13.65
C ARG A 27 -1.29 -3.35 -14.72
N ASP A 28 -0.50 -2.34 -15.09
CA ASP A 28 0.54 -2.44 -16.11
C ASP A 28 1.87 -2.97 -15.53
N GLU A 29 2.03 -2.98 -14.20
CA GLU A 29 3.16 -3.60 -13.51
C GLU A 29 3.01 -5.13 -13.55
N ALA A 30 4.14 -5.84 -13.65
CA ALA A 30 4.08 -7.30 -13.61
C ALA A 30 3.56 -7.76 -12.24
N TRP A 31 2.53 -8.62 -12.23
CA TRP A 31 1.88 -9.06 -10.98
C TRP A 31 2.85 -9.60 -9.93
N ARG A 32 3.88 -10.33 -10.38
CA ARG A 32 4.93 -10.84 -9.49
C ARG A 32 5.74 -9.74 -8.84
N GLU A 33 6.08 -8.69 -9.58
CA GLU A 33 6.85 -7.55 -9.06
C GLU A 33 6.01 -6.75 -8.06
N PHE A 34 4.73 -6.54 -8.35
CA PHE A 34 3.79 -5.93 -7.41
C PHE A 34 3.70 -6.73 -6.10
N LEU A 35 3.51 -8.05 -6.17
CA LEU A 35 3.44 -8.89 -4.98
C LEU A 35 4.76 -8.94 -4.20
N THR A 36 5.90 -8.91 -4.88
CA THR A 36 7.21 -8.80 -4.23
C THR A 36 7.33 -7.47 -3.49
N ALA A 37 6.99 -6.36 -4.15
CA ALA A 37 7.00 -5.04 -3.53
C ALA A 37 6.07 -4.95 -2.31
N TRP A 38 4.85 -5.49 -2.43
CA TRP A 38 3.91 -5.57 -1.31
C TRP A 38 4.44 -6.41 -0.14
N GLY A 39 5.09 -7.53 -0.44
CA GLY A 39 5.77 -8.38 0.55
C GLY A 39 6.85 -7.62 1.32
N GLU A 40 7.69 -6.86 0.62
CA GLU A 40 8.75 -6.05 1.24
C GLU A 40 8.18 -4.99 2.20
N MET A 41 7.05 -4.35 1.85
CA MET A 41 6.40 -3.37 2.74
C MET A 41 5.84 -4.04 4.01
N ARG A 42 5.31 -5.28 3.88
CA ARG A 42 4.86 -6.07 5.03
C ARG A 42 6.03 -6.49 5.93
N GLU A 43 7.13 -6.94 5.34
CA GLU A 43 8.35 -7.32 6.06
C GLU A 43 8.98 -6.12 6.78
N ALA A 44 8.89 -4.93 6.19
CA ALA A 44 9.34 -3.68 6.80
C ALA A 44 8.43 -3.21 7.96
N GLY A 45 7.23 -3.78 8.11
CA GLY A 45 6.31 -3.45 9.20
C GLY A 45 5.70 -2.03 9.10
N ILE A 46 5.71 -1.43 7.92
CA ILE A 46 5.25 -0.04 7.72
C ILE A 46 3.76 0.07 7.37
N LEU A 47 3.12 -1.05 7.04
CA LEU A 47 1.72 -1.10 6.63
C LEU A 47 0.80 -1.15 7.84
N GLY A 48 -0.01 -0.10 8.00
CA GLY A 48 -1.22 -0.12 8.80
C GLY A 48 -2.43 -0.56 7.97
N ARG A 49 -3.51 -0.97 8.65
CA ARG A 49 -4.80 -1.26 8.03
C ARG A 49 -5.91 -0.63 8.87
N ALA A 50 -6.68 0.25 8.25
CA ALA A 50 -7.84 0.89 8.86
C ALA A 50 -9.06 -0.04 8.86
N ASP A 51 -10.08 0.32 9.64
CA ASP A 51 -11.28 -0.50 9.84
C ASP A 51 -12.15 -0.64 8.59
N ASP A 52 -12.09 0.35 7.70
CA ASP A 52 -12.73 0.31 6.38
C ASP A 52 -12.01 -0.60 5.37
N GLY A 53 -10.87 -1.17 5.76
CA GLY A 53 -10.05 -2.06 4.95
C GLY A 53 -8.98 -1.37 4.13
N CYS A 54 -8.86 -0.04 4.18
CA CYS A 54 -7.78 0.70 3.52
C CYS A 54 -6.44 0.42 4.19
N TYR A 55 -5.39 0.30 3.38
CA TYR A 55 -4.02 0.27 3.85
C TYR A 55 -3.47 1.70 3.90
N TYR A 56 -2.59 1.98 4.85
CA TYR A 56 -1.91 3.26 4.99
C TYR A 56 -0.46 3.06 5.43
N VAL A 57 0.37 4.07 5.19
CA VAL A 57 1.75 4.16 5.70
C VAL A 57 1.87 5.45 6.50
N GLY A 58 2.48 5.38 7.69
CA GLY A 58 2.62 6.51 8.59
C GLY A 58 1.49 6.59 9.62
N ASP A 59 0.89 7.76 9.78
CA ASP A 59 -0.19 7.98 10.74
C ASP A 59 -1.50 7.33 10.26
N PRO A 60 -2.30 6.75 11.18
CA PRO A 60 -3.61 6.23 10.83
C PRO A 60 -4.51 7.35 10.27
N PRO A 61 -5.31 7.06 9.23
CA PRO A 61 -6.29 8.02 8.78
C PRO A 61 -7.29 8.33 9.89
N PRO A 62 -7.87 9.54 9.88
CA PRO A 62 -8.91 9.89 10.84
C PRO A 62 -10.05 8.90 10.75
N GLU A 63 -10.48 8.35 11.89
CA GLU A 63 -11.64 7.48 11.98
C GLU A 63 -12.87 8.26 11.48
N THR A 64 -13.43 7.82 10.35
CA THR A 64 -14.73 8.30 9.88
C THR A 64 -15.82 7.60 10.69
N ASP A 65 -16.41 8.34 11.64
CA ASP A 65 -17.60 7.98 12.43
C ASP A 65 -18.86 7.82 11.55
#